data_AF-A0A8I1ZKE2-F1
#
_entry.id   AF-A0A8I1ZKE2-F1
#
_cell.length_a   1.000
_cell.length_b   1.000
_cell.length_c   1.000
_cell.angle_alpha   90.00
_cell.angle_beta   90.00
_cell.angle_gamma   90.00
#
_symmetry.space_group_name_H-M   'P 1'
#
loop_
_entity.id
_entity.type
_entity.pdbx_description
1 polymer ?
#
loop_
_entity_poly.entity_id
_entity_poly.type
_entity_poly.pdbx_seq_one_letter_code
_entity_poly.pdbx_strand_id
1 'polypeptide(L)'
;MKDFTHGGTTCQDCHSDVTSLPHDERLKKPSCKECHRKTAEEHDAGVHGAAKVECKTCHTTHVITKSRKSCSDCHGDASHSSLPSKNKHLEKLSCLSCHSPVKNSSIKTTLQVKRKGLISKASIDLDGNNTIDISEWDNLQAVLSKTFKSSPIIKKSYFAESDVHAIMKKPQPCKACHIDRQLFGQAKLFIQGAVKFEIFVDPSIFIPEIPSIETYRKTVHGQKGVQCSDCHVSQKNIDDCVCIKCHQDIRKVYKDTVHSQKGAIQCIACHNPHRIRAYKELTAKERLAVCSRCHKDYIQTHTWLPNTTLHFKYLECSTCHSPKSAKSMVFYLSTKKGDKEERVDYKTLESFYGKNILMTPFLDKNKDEVVDSQELTGFFRDVRDRLSGNAFIGSSIIVTRVHHDYSVKRQKERICATCHSDQAPFYESMFFVLPEDGFHMYVPVKGTILSAMPISVFVDMSLLGQQKATWADVKGLFTLKPGEFAPYAKELGFKWIDLIAIGLGAIIIFFILVHTLVRIIIRK
;
A
#
# COMPACT_ATOMS: atom_id res chain seq x y z
N MET A 1 -26.66 50.27 -30.42
CA MET A 1 -26.07 49.02 -30.97
C MET A 1 -24.82 48.68 -30.16
N LYS A 2 -24.93 47.94 -29.05
CA LYS A 2 -23.76 47.54 -28.24
C LYS A 2 -23.66 46.03 -28.00
N ASP A 3 -24.60 45.23 -28.51
CA ASP A 3 -24.74 43.80 -28.13
C ASP A 3 -24.84 42.85 -29.34
N PHE A 4 -24.15 43.14 -30.44
CA PHE A 4 -24.02 42.21 -31.57
C PHE A 4 -22.54 41.96 -31.84
N THR A 5 -22.11 40.71 -31.68
CA THR A 5 -20.68 40.32 -31.77
C THR A 5 -20.13 40.41 -33.20
N HIS A 6 -21.01 40.27 -34.19
CA HIS A 6 -20.77 40.56 -35.63
C HIS A 6 -21.46 41.86 -36.09
N GLY A 7 -21.69 42.85 -35.20
CA GLY A 7 -22.74 43.88 -35.40
C GLY A 7 -22.41 44.91 -36.45
N GLY A 8 -21.14 44.96 -36.81
CA GLY A 8 -20.60 45.75 -37.91
C GLY A 8 -20.37 44.95 -39.19
N THR A 9 -20.75 43.66 -39.27
CA THR A 9 -20.67 42.91 -40.54
C THR A 9 -21.92 43.14 -41.38
N THR A 10 -21.73 43.36 -42.67
CA THR A 10 -22.78 43.46 -43.68
C THR A 10 -23.30 42.07 -44.07
N CYS A 11 -24.46 42.02 -44.75
CA CYS A 11 -25.04 40.76 -45.23
C CYS A 11 -24.10 40.02 -46.20
N GLN A 12 -23.35 40.77 -47.02
CA GLN A 12 -22.42 40.24 -48.03
C GLN A 12 -21.16 39.62 -47.40
N ASP A 13 -20.77 40.06 -46.20
CA ASP A 13 -19.61 39.50 -45.49
C ASP A 13 -19.84 38.05 -45.06
N CYS A 14 -21.11 37.66 -44.88
CA CYS A 14 -21.50 36.26 -44.64
C CYS A 14 -21.95 35.59 -45.94
N HIS A 15 -22.74 36.27 -46.76
CA HIS A 15 -23.25 35.77 -48.04
C HIS A 15 -22.41 36.30 -49.20
N SER A 16 -21.19 35.79 -49.33
CA SER A 16 -20.26 36.14 -50.40
C SER A 16 -20.77 35.77 -51.80
N ASP A 17 -21.83 34.96 -51.87
CA ASP A 17 -22.56 34.60 -53.08
C ASP A 17 -23.57 35.66 -53.54
N VAL A 18 -23.80 36.72 -52.76
CA VAL A 18 -24.65 37.86 -53.14
C VAL A 18 -23.83 38.90 -53.89
N THR A 19 -23.94 38.93 -55.22
CA THR A 19 -23.23 39.90 -56.08
C THR A 19 -24.09 41.07 -56.55
N SER A 20 -25.42 40.94 -56.50
CA SER A 20 -26.38 42.01 -56.87
C SER A 20 -27.75 41.79 -56.21
N LEU A 21 -28.55 42.85 -56.09
CA LEU A 21 -29.94 42.78 -55.61
C LEU A 21 -30.89 43.17 -56.76
N PRO A 22 -31.98 42.39 -57.01
CA PRO A 22 -32.40 41.17 -56.30
C PRO A 22 -31.52 39.95 -56.62
N HIS A 23 -31.27 39.09 -55.62
CA HIS A 23 -30.53 37.83 -55.76
C HIS A 23 -31.49 36.62 -55.77
N ASP A 24 -30.96 35.43 -56.05
CA ASP A 24 -31.72 34.17 -56.02
C ASP A 24 -32.39 33.92 -54.65
N GLU A 25 -33.53 33.23 -54.67
CA GLU A 25 -34.40 33.01 -53.50
C GLU A 25 -33.72 32.21 -52.36
N ARG A 26 -32.63 31.46 -52.67
CA ARG A 26 -31.90 30.63 -51.70
C ARG A 26 -30.39 30.83 -51.81
N LEU A 27 -29.84 31.62 -50.89
CA LEU A 27 -28.40 31.80 -50.75
C LEU A 27 -27.72 30.55 -50.17
N LYS A 28 -26.45 30.36 -50.53
CA LYS A 28 -25.57 29.38 -49.91
C LYS A 28 -25.44 29.69 -48.42
N LYS A 29 -25.30 28.62 -47.63
CA LYS A 29 -25.14 28.76 -46.18
C LYS A 29 -23.71 29.21 -45.88
N PRO A 30 -23.52 30.33 -45.15
CA PRO A 30 -22.20 30.79 -44.76
C PRO A 30 -21.48 29.74 -43.89
N SER A 31 -20.19 29.54 -44.14
CA SER A 31 -19.35 28.66 -43.34
C SER A 31 -18.63 29.42 -42.25
N CYS A 32 -18.85 29.06 -40.99
CA CYS A 32 -18.15 29.68 -39.87
C CYS A 32 -16.62 29.50 -39.96
N LYS A 33 -16.14 28.46 -40.66
CA LYS A 33 -14.71 28.11 -40.76
C LYS A 33 -13.92 29.09 -41.62
N GLU A 34 -14.59 29.82 -42.53
CA GLU A 34 -13.95 30.79 -43.41
C GLU A 34 -13.37 31.97 -42.62
N CYS A 35 -14.05 32.39 -41.54
CA CYS A 35 -13.59 33.46 -40.66
C CYS A 35 -13.02 32.94 -39.32
N HIS A 36 -13.54 31.81 -38.80
CA HIS A 36 -13.12 31.23 -37.51
C HIS A 36 -12.30 29.95 -37.67
N ARG A 37 -11.34 29.95 -38.60
CA ARG A 37 -10.55 28.76 -38.94
C ARG A 37 -9.94 28.06 -37.73
N LYS A 38 -9.25 28.80 -36.85
CA LYS A 38 -8.61 28.23 -35.65
C LYS A 38 -9.61 27.56 -34.71
N THR A 39 -10.73 28.22 -34.44
CA THR A 39 -11.79 27.67 -33.57
C THR A 39 -12.42 26.42 -34.19
N ALA A 40 -12.61 26.41 -35.51
CA ALA A 40 -13.11 25.25 -36.23
C ALA A 40 -12.13 24.08 -36.16
N GLU A 41 -10.83 24.32 -36.33
CA GLU A 41 -9.78 23.31 -36.19
C GLU A 41 -9.76 22.70 -34.77
N GLU A 42 -9.84 23.54 -33.73
CA GLU A 42 -9.88 23.09 -32.33
C GLU A 42 -11.16 22.29 -32.01
N HIS A 43 -12.31 22.73 -32.52
CA HIS A 43 -13.59 22.03 -32.39
C HIS A 43 -13.57 20.66 -33.09
N ASP A 44 -13.07 20.62 -34.33
CA ASP A 44 -13.00 19.42 -35.16
C ASP A 44 -12.05 18.38 -34.55
N ALA A 45 -10.96 18.83 -33.93
CA ALA A 45 -10.01 17.96 -33.21
C ALA A 45 -10.58 17.36 -31.91
N GLY A 46 -11.58 18.02 -31.32
CA GLY A 46 -12.21 17.64 -30.06
C GLY A 46 -13.27 16.54 -30.16
N VAL A 47 -13.87 16.20 -29.01
CA VAL A 47 -14.96 15.21 -28.94
C VAL A 47 -16.23 15.65 -29.68
N HIS A 48 -16.50 16.96 -29.70
CA HIS A 48 -17.66 17.52 -30.39
C HIS A 48 -17.51 17.45 -31.91
N GLY A 49 -16.31 17.67 -32.44
CA GLY A 49 -15.97 17.40 -33.85
C GLY A 49 -16.16 15.93 -34.22
N ALA A 50 -15.63 15.02 -33.40
CA ALA A 50 -15.82 13.59 -33.60
C ALA A 50 -17.29 13.15 -33.56
N ALA A 51 -18.10 13.77 -32.69
CA ALA A 51 -19.54 13.55 -32.60
C ALA A 51 -20.37 14.34 -33.63
N LYS A 52 -19.71 15.10 -34.52
CA LYS A 52 -20.35 15.94 -35.55
C LYS A 52 -21.37 16.94 -34.97
N VAL A 53 -21.06 17.52 -33.82
CA VAL A 53 -21.89 18.57 -33.21
C VAL A 53 -21.72 19.85 -34.01
N GLU A 54 -22.81 20.37 -34.55
CA GLU A 54 -22.79 21.61 -35.35
C GLU A 54 -22.67 22.85 -34.45
N CYS A 55 -21.94 23.89 -34.89
CA CYS A 55 -21.72 25.12 -34.11
C CYS A 55 -23.05 25.80 -33.69
N LYS A 56 -24.05 25.77 -34.57
CA LYS A 56 -25.42 26.29 -34.34
C LYS A 56 -26.18 25.60 -33.20
N THR A 57 -25.69 24.44 -32.75
CA THR A 57 -26.30 23.72 -31.62
C THR A 57 -26.07 24.47 -30.31
N CYS A 58 -24.96 25.20 -30.20
CA CYS A 58 -24.56 25.99 -29.04
C CYS A 58 -24.65 27.51 -29.28
N HIS A 59 -24.38 27.96 -30.51
CA HIS A 59 -24.38 29.37 -30.90
C HIS A 59 -25.62 29.74 -31.70
N THR A 60 -26.09 30.97 -31.53
CA THR A 60 -27.16 31.55 -32.35
C THR A 60 -26.56 32.67 -33.21
N THR A 61 -26.81 32.63 -34.53
CA THR A 61 -26.24 33.59 -35.50
C THR A 61 -27.13 34.81 -35.75
N HIS A 62 -28.44 34.70 -35.55
CA HIS A 62 -29.42 35.75 -35.91
C HIS A 62 -30.25 36.33 -34.74
N VAL A 63 -30.07 35.88 -33.49
CA VAL A 63 -30.94 36.31 -32.37
C VAL A 63 -30.14 36.78 -31.16
N ILE A 64 -30.59 37.90 -30.59
CA ILE A 64 -29.89 38.77 -29.62
C ILE A 64 -30.15 38.38 -28.15
N THR A 65 -31.09 37.47 -27.85
CA THR A 65 -31.57 37.25 -26.46
C THR A 65 -31.58 35.80 -25.95
N LYS A 66 -31.20 34.81 -26.77
CA LYS A 66 -31.07 33.42 -26.29
C LYS A 66 -29.63 33.15 -25.83
N SER A 67 -29.50 32.93 -24.53
CA SER A 67 -28.29 32.52 -23.81
C SER A 67 -27.50 31.45 -24.57
N ARG A 68 -26.16 31.57 -24.54
CA ARG A 68 -25.27 30.46 -24.91
C ARG A 68 -25.66 29.24 -24.07
N LYS A 69 -25.87 28.10 -24.72
CA LYS A 69 -26.09 26.84 -23.99
C LYS A 69 -24.87 26.54 -23.13
N SER A 70 -25.13 26.08 -21.91
CA SER A 70 -24.16 25.55 -20.98
C SER A 70 -23.91 24.07 -21.27
N CYS A 71 -22.83 23.51 -20.73
CA CYS A 71 -22.53 22.08 -20.85
C CYS A 71 -23.69 21.22 -20.31
N SER A 72 -24.32 21.65 -19.21
CA SER A 72 -25.42 20.94 -18.54
C SER A 72 -26.68 20.83 -19.39
N ASP A 73 -26.89 21.70 -20.37
CA ASP A 73 -28.07 21.65 -21.23
C ASP A 73 -28.07 20.40 -22.13
N CYS A 74 -26.90 19.81 -22.39
CA CYS A 74 -26.74 18.57 -23.17
C CYS A 74 -26.16 17.42 -22.34
N HIS A 75 -25.40 17.69 -21.28
CA HIS A 75 -24.68 16.69 -20.47
C HIS A 75 -25.24 16.52 -19.05
N GLY A 76 -26.55 16.71 -18.84
CA GLY A 76 -27.21 16.59 -17.53
C GLY A 76 -26.95 15.26 -16.81
N ASP A 77 -26.81 14.16 -17.57
CA ASP A 77 -26.59 12.80 -17.05
C ASP A 77 -25.11 12.34 -17.10
N ALA A 78 -24.16 13.25 -17.30
CA ALA A 78 -22.75 12.87 -17.38
C ALA A 78 -22.26 12.19 -16.07
N SER A 79 -22.07 10.87 -16.14
CA SER A 79 -21.54 10.08 -15.04
C SER A 79 -20.05 10.34 -14.85
N HIS A 80 -19.69 10.75 -13.64
CA HIS A 80 -18.31 10.90 -13.20
C HIS A 80 -18.02 9.89 -12.08
N SER A 81 -18.46 8.66 -12.24
CA SER A 81 -18.31 7.58 -11.24
C SER A 81 -16.86 7.28 -10.89
N SER A 82 -15.93 7.54 -11.81
CA SER A 82 -14.48 7.41 -11.60
C SER A 82 -13.85 8.62 -10.90
N LEU A 83 -14.58 9.73 -10.72
CA LEU A 83 -14.08 10.95 -10.08
C LEU A 83 -14.21 10.84 -8.55
N PRO A 84 -13.09 10.76 -7.80
CA PRO A 84 -13.13 10.72 -6.35
C PRO A 84 -13.76 12.00 -5.80
N SER A 85 -14.62 11.86 -4.79
CA SER A 85 -15.31 13.00 -4.16
C SER A 85 -15.96 13.92 -5.22
N LYS A 86 -16.64 13.33 -6.22
CA LYS A 86 -17.25 13.99 -7.38
C LYS A 86 -17.84 15.37 -7.06
N ASN A 87 -18.68 15.45 -6.03
CA ASN A 87 -19.37 16.70 -5.67
C ASN A 87 -18.40 17.84 -5.33
N LYS A 88 -17.27 17.57 -4.66
CA LYS A 88 -16.27 18.60 -4.32
C LYS A 88 -15.59 19.18 -5.56
N HIS A 89 -15.25 18.30 -6.49
CA HIS A 89 -14.64 18.71 -7.76
C HIS A 89 -15.63 19.54 -8.58
N LEU A 90 -16.86 19.06 -8.75
CA LEU A 90 -17.87 19.76 -9.54
C LEU A 90 -18.36 21.08 -8.89
N GLU A 91 -18.31 21.20 -7.56
CA GLU A 91 -18.66 22.45 -6.87
C GLU A 91 -17.58 23.54 -7.02
N LYS A 92 -16.30 23.14 -7.12
CA LYS A 92 -15.16 24.08 -7.07
C LYS A 92 -14.47 24.32 -8.40
N LEU A 93 -14.58 23.37 -9.34
CA LEU A 93 -13.89 23.41 -10.63
C LEU A 93 -14.89 23.54 -11.77
N SER A 94 -14.50 24.29 -12.79
CA SER A 94 -15.24 24.32 -14.05
C SER A 94 -15.03 23.01 -14.82
N CYS A 95 -16.00 22.61 -15.65
CA CYS A 95 -15.86 21.43 -16.51
C CYS A 95 -14.59 21.50 -17.39
N LEU A 96 -14.28 22.70 -17.89
CA LEU A 96 -13.13 22.94 -18.77
C LEU A 96 -11.78 22.76 -18.08
N SER A 97 -11.73 22.93 -16.75
CA SER A 97 -10.52 22.67 -15.96
C SER A 97 -10.05 21.21 -16.09
N CYS A 98 -10.98 20.29 -16.40
CA CYS A 98 -10.68 18.88 -16.62
C CYS A 98 -10.83 18.46 -18.09
N HIS A 99 -11.76 19.06 -18.83
CA HIS A 99 -12.13 18.60 -20.19
C HIS A 99 -11.51 19.42 -21.33
N SER A 100 -10.75 20.48 -21.04
CA SER A 100 -10.02 21.29 -22.03
C SER A 100 -8.54 21.37 -21.68
N PRO A 101 -7.65 21.62 -22.66
CA PRO A 101 -6.32 22.14 -22.36
C PRO A 101 -6.45 23.46 -21.59
N VAL A 102 -5.64 23.60 -20.56
CA VAL A 102 -5.59 24.81 -19.72
C VAL A 102 -4.27 25.51 -19.97
N LYS A 103 -4.33 26.79 -20.34
CA LYS A 103 -3.12 27.60 -20.62
C LYS A 103 -2.55 28.18 -19.34
N ASN A 104 -3.41 28.83 -18.56
CA ASN A 104 -3.08 29.46 -17.30
C ASN A 104 -4.02 28.97 -16.21
N SER A 105 -3.51 28.69 -15.02
CA SER A 105 -4.35 28.34 -13.88
C SER A 105 -3.79 28.87 -12.57
N SER A 106 -4.68 29.22 -11.65
CA SER A 106 -4.30 29.72 -10.33
C SER A 106 -5.40 29.48 -9.29
N ILE A 107 -4.98 29.43 -8.03
CA ILE A 107 -5.88 29.39 -6.88
C ILE A 107 -5.92 30.77 -6.25
N LYS A 108 -7.12 31.33 -6.14
CA LYS A 108 -7.36 32.58 -5.45
C LYS A 108 -8.10 32.32 -4.16
N THR A 109 -7.49 32.75 -3.06
CA THR A 109 -8.10 32.68 -1.75
C THR A 109 -8.30 34.09 -1.23
N THR A 110 -9.47 34.40 -0.68
CA THR A 110 -9.78 35.75 -0.16
C THR A 110 -10.23 35.65 1.29
N LEU A 111 -9.57 36.44 2.15
CA LEU A 111 -9.90 36.59 3.55
C LEU A 111 -10.30 38.04 3.82
N GLN A 112 -11.51 38.25 4.35
CA GLN A 112 -11.96 39.56 4.78
C GLN A 112 -11.61 39.82 6.25
N VAL A 113 -10.89 40.90 6.50
CA VAL A 113 -10.44 41.33 7.82
C VAL A 113 -11.19 42.60 8.23
N LYS A 114 -11.97 42.50 9.31
CA LYS A 114 -12.81 43.60 9.80
C LYS A 114 -12.10 44.55 10.78
N ARG A 115 -10.99 44.13 11.41
CA ARG A 115 -10.27 44.93 12.43
C ARG A 115 -8.79 45.08 12.07
N LYS A 116 -8.30 46.32 12.13
CA LYS A 116 -6.88 46.68 11.88
C LYS A 116 -6.01 46.14 13.04
N GLY A 117 -4.84 45.58 12.73
CA GLY A 117 -3.91 45.02 13.73
C GLY A 117 -4.11 43.55 14.09
N LEU A 118 -5.15 42.89 13.57
CA LEU A 118 -5.38 41.46 13.80
C LEU A 118 -4.48 40.56 12.93
N ILE A 119 -4.20 41.01 11.71
CA ILE A 119 -3.44 40.27 10.71
C ILE A 119 -2.51 41.25 10.00
N SER A 120 -1.22 40.96 10.02
CA SER A 120 -0.16 41.59 9.25
C SER A 120 0.61 40.53 8.46
N LYS A 121 1.44 40.94 7.49
CA LYS A 121 2.27 40.00 6.73
C LYS A 121 3.20 39.20 7.65
N ALA A 122 3.92 39.87 8.56
CA ALA A 122 4.78 39.23 9.54
C ALA A 122 4.06 38.33 10.56
N SER A 123 2.73 38.45 10.71
CA SER A 123 1.97 37.58 11.62
C SER A 123 1.50 36.27 10.97
N ILE A 124 1.56 36.18 9.64
CA ILE A 124 1.09 35.01 8.88
C ILE A 124 2.19 34.33 8.08
N ASP A 125 3.29 35.03 7.84
CA ASP A 125 4.54 34.58 7.23
C ASP A 125 5.60 34.74 8.33
N LEU A 126 5.75 33.68 9.12
CA LEU A 126 6.56 33.65 10.34
C LEU A 126 8.04 33.53 10.02
N ASP A 127 8.38 32.85 8.92
CA ASP A 127 9.75 32.69 8.48
C ASP A 127 10.22 33.80 7.51
N GLY A 128 9.29 34.62 7.00
CA GLY A 128 9.57 35.79 6.17
C GLY A 128 9.89 35.44 4.72
N ASN A 129 9.57 34.23 4.26
CA ASN A 129 9.88 33.75 2.91
C ASN A 129 8.89 34.25 1.84
N ASN A 130 7.88 35.05 2.21
CA ASN A 130 6.79 35.58 1.37
C ASN A 130 5.83 34.53 0.79
N THR A 131 5.79 33.33 1.34
CA THR A 131 4.96 32.20 0.91
C THR A 131 4.42 31.45 2.12
N ILE A 132 3.10 31.42 2.26
CA ILE A 132 2.47 30.69 3.37
C ILE A 132 2.58 29.18 3.14
N ASP A 133 3.27 28.49 4.04
CA ASP A 133 3.31 27.03 4.08
C ASP A 133 2.18 26.40 4.91
N ILE A 134 2.14 25.07 4.99
CA ILE A 134 1.07 24.35 5.70
C ILE A 134 1.04 24.65 7.21
N SER A 135 2.20 24.83 7.84
CA SER A 135 2.33 25.11 9.27
C SER A 135 1.85 26.52 9.60
N GLU A 136 2.25 27.47 8.76
CA GLU A 136 1.82 28.87 8.86
C GLU A 136 0.34 29.04 8.56
N TRP A 137 -0.18 28.30 7.58
CA TRP A 137 -1.60 28.25 7.27
C TRP A 137 -2.41 27.70 8.44
N ASP A 138 -1.95 26.64 9.10
CA ASP A 138 -2.61 26.08 10.28
C ASP A 138 -2.57 27.04 11.46
N ASN A 139 -1.45 27.73 11.68
CA ASN A 139 -1.37 28.79 12.68
C ASN A 139 -2.37 29.92 12.37
N LEU A 140 -2.44 30.38 11.11
CA LEU A 140 -3.41 31.37 10.68
C LEU A 140 -4.84 30.89 10.96
N GLN A 141 -5.19 29.65 10.60
CA GLN A 141 -6.51 29.09 10.90
C GLN A 141 -6.79 29.05 12.41
N ALA A 142 -5.81 28.69 13.24
CA ALA A 142 -5.94 28.67 14.69
C ALA A 142 -6.20 30.07 15.25
N VAL A 143 -5.42 31.08 14.84
CA VAL A 143 -5.61 32.48 15.23
C VAL A 143 -7.00 32.98 14.85
N LEU A 144 -7.42 32.70 13.61
CA LEU A 144 -8.74 33.05 13.10
C LEU A 144 -9.87 32.37 13.90
N SER A 145 -9.73 31.09 14.23
CA SER A 145 -10.74 30.35 15.01
C SER A 145 -10.88 30.86 16.45
N LYS A 146 -9.78 31.29 17.09
CA LYS A 146 -9.81 31.90 18.43
C LYS A 146 -10.43 33.29 18.42
N THR A 147 -10.20 34.05 17.36
CA THR A 147 -10.64 35.45 17.27
C THR A 147 -12.11 35.58 16.87
N PHE A 148 -12.60 34.72 15.98
CA PHE A 148 -13.97 34.79 15.48
C PHE A 148 -14.81 33.64 16.04
N LYS A 149 -15.94 33.95 16.72
CA LYS A 149 -16.91 32.95 17.23
C LYS A 149 -17.45 32.01 16.13
N SER A 150 -17.35 32.42 14.87
CA SER A 150 -17.66 31.63 13.67
C SER A 150 -16.44 31.69 12.73
N SER A 151 -16.01 30.56 12.18
CA SER A 151 -14.87 30.50 11.25
C SER A 151 -14.99 31.58 10.15
N PRO A 152 -13.98 32.45 9.98
CA PRO A 152 -14.06 33.49 8.97
C PRO A 152 -14.19 32.87 7.58
N ILE A 153 -14.97 33.52 6.71
CA ILE A 153 -15.29 33.01 5.39
C ILE A 153 -14.07 33.19 4.49
N ILE A 154 -13.23 32.16 4.42
CA ILE A 154 -12.15 32.04 3.43
C ILE A 154 -12.79 31.58 2.12
N LYS A 155 -12.98 32.50 1.17
CA LYS A 155 -13.50 32.15 -0.16
C LYS A 155 -12.35 31.63 -1.01
N LYS A 156 -12.45 30.38 -1.46
CA LYS A 156 -11.50 29.72 -2.36
C LYS A 156 -12.11 29.64 -3.75
N SER A 157 -11.38 30.13 -4.76
CA SER A 157 -11.79 30.10 -6.16
C SER A 157 -10.65 29.54 -7.00
N TYR A 158 -10.99 28.67 -7.95
CA TYR A 158 -10.04 28.01 -8.84
C TYR A 158 -10.25 28.57 -10.25
N PHE A 159 -9.22 29.21 -10.79
CA PHE A 159 -9.25 29.80 -12.12
C PHE A 159 -8.45 28.95 -13.09
N ALA A 160 -9.07 28.58 -14.21
CA ALA A 160 -8.42 27.84 -15.28
C ALA A 160 -8.84 28.46 -16.62
N GLU A 161 -7.90 29.11 -17.28
CA GLU A 161 -8.09 29.67 -18.62
C GLU A 161 -8.03 28.55 -19.64
N SER A 162 -9.15 28.34 -20.34
CA SER A 162 -9.39 27.20 -21.22
C SER A 162 -10.33 27.60 -22.36
N ASP A 163 -10.34 26.80 -23.43
CA ASP A 163 -11.18 27.07 -24.60
C ASP A 163 -12.35 26.08 -24.64
N VAL A 164 -13.58 26.60 -24.71
CA VAL A 164 -14.80 25.81 -24.80
C VAL A 164 -14.89 25.01 -26.11
N HIS A 165 -14.13 25.38 -27.13
CA HIS A 165 -14.10 24.67 -28.41
C HIS A 165 -13.10 23.51 -28.42
N ALA A 166 -12.11 23.51 -27.52
CA ALA A 166 -11.05 22.50 -27.48
C ALA A 166 -11.33 21.36 -26.48
N ILE A 167 -12.50 20.71 -26.58
CA ILE A 167 -12.88 19.65 -25.62
C ILE A 167 -12.15 18.33 -25.93
N MET A 168 -11.34 17.87 -24.97
CA MET A 168 -10.47 16.71 -25.11
C MET A 168 -11.23 15.38 -24.98
N LYS A 169 -10.71 14.34 -25.64
CA LYS A 169 -11.22 12.96 -25.56
C LYS A 169 -11.04 12.33 -24.18
N LYS A 170 -9.96 12.65 -23.49
CA LYS A 170 -9.68 12.19 -22.13
C LYS A 170 -9.55 13.41 -21.22
N PRO A 171 -10.15 13.38 -20.02
CA PRO A 171 -9.98 14.48 -19.06
C PRO A 171 -8.54 14.52 -18.55
N GLN A 172 -8.17 15.66 -17.95
CA GLN A 172 -6.90 15.85 -17.26
C GLN A 172 -6.66 14.72 -16.24
N PRO A 173 -5.46 14.11 -16.21
CA PRO A 173 -5.16 13.05 -15.26
C PRO A 173 -5.06 13.63 -13.85
N CYS A 174 -5.48 12.87 -12.81
CA CYS A 174 -5.47 13.37 -11.42
C CYS A 174 -4.09 13.90 -10.99
N LYS A 175 -3.01 13.27 -11.47
CA LYS A 175 -1.64 13.69 -11.19
C LYS A 175 -1.33 15.12 -11.64
N ALA A 176 -1.97 15.63 -12.70
CA ALA A 176 -1.75 16.99 -13.19
C ALA A 176 -2.08 18.06 -12.13
N CYS A 177 -3.07 17.77 -11.25
CA CYS A 177 -3.45 18.66 -10.16
C CYS A 177 -2.83 18.24 -8.82
N HIS A 178 -2.81 16.93 -8.52
CA HIS A 178 -2.50 16.43 -7.17
C HIS A 178 -1.04 16.06 -6.94
N ILE A 179 -0.23 15.89 -8.00
CA ILE A 179 1.16 15.44 -7.88
C ILE A 179 2.09 16.39 -8.65
N ASP A 180 1.93 16.45 -9.97
CA ASP A 180 2.82 17.17 -10.88
C ASP A 180 2.60 18.70 -10.82
N ARG A 181 1.49 19.15 -10.21
CA ARG A 181 1.07 20.57 -10.06
C ARG A 181 1.12 21.40 -11.36
N GLN A 182 1.00 20.73 -12.51
CA GLN A 182 0.90 21.37 -13.83
C GLN A 182 -0.35 22.26 -13.90
N LEU A 183 -1.42 21.86 -13.20
CA LEU A 183 -2.61 22.67 -12.99
C LEU A 183 -2.64 23.17 -11.55
N PHE A 184 -2.93 24.46 -11.39
CA PHE A 184 -3.03 25.13 -10.10
C PHE A 184 -1.72 25.15 -9.29
N GLY A 185 -0.57 25.19 -9.95
CA GLY A 185 0.75 25.31 -9.31
C GLY A 185 1.04 26.66 -8.65
N GLN A 186 0.13 27.63 -8.75
CA GLN A 186 0.24 28.94 -8.09
C GLN A 186 -1.01 29.23 -7.27
N ALA A 187 -0.82 29.59 -5.99
CA ALA A 187 -1.89 30.04 -5.13
C ALA A 187 -1.54 31.38 -4.47
N LYS A 188 -2.54 32.25 -4.34
CA LYS A 188 -2.41 33.55 -3.66
C LYS A 188 -3.53 33.76 -2.65
N LEU A 189 -3.17 34.27 -1.48
CA LEU A 189 -4.10 34.76 -0.47
C LEU A 189 -4.20 36.28 -0.56
N PHE A 190 -5.43 36.75 -0.77
CA PHE A 190 -5.79 38.16 -0.79
C PHE A 190 -6.44 38.52 0.53
N ILE A 191 -5.75 39.36 1.31
CA ILE A 191 -6.30 39.98 2.50
C ILE A 191 -7.01 41.27 2.08
N GLN A 192 -8.28 41.40 2.44
CA GLN A 192 -9.12 42.54 2.09
C GLN A 192 -9.81 43.12 3.33
N GLY A 193 -10.14 44.41 3.33
CA GLY A 193 -10.85 45.09 4.41
C GLY A 193 -9.96 46.13 5.09
N ALA A 194 -9.82 46.05 6.42
CA ALA A 194 -9.05 47.01 7.22
C ALA A 194 -7.54 47.02 6.92
N VAL A 195 -7.03 45.93 6.36
CA VAL A 195 -5.67 45.80 5.82
C VAL A 195 -5.79 45.15 4.43
N LYS A 196 -4.96 45.56 3.47
CA LYS A 196 -4.96 45.04 2.10
C LYS A 196 -3.55 44.65 1.70
N PHE A 197 -3.35 43.37 1.40
CA PHE A 197 -2.12 42.85 0.81
C PHE A 197 -2.38 41.47 0.21
N GLU A 198 -1.44 41.02 -0.62
CA GLU A 198 -1.41 39.66 -1.15
C GLU A 198 -0.13 38.95 -0.74
N ILE A 199 -0.21 37.63 -0.65
CA ILE A 199 0.92 36.75 -0.37
C ILE A 199 0.74 35.43 -1.11
N PHE A 200 1.85 34.82 -1.51
CA PHE A 200 1.81 33.48 -2.09
C PHE A 200 1.44 32.45 -1.01
N VAL A 201 0.87 31.35 -1.45
CA VAL A 201 0.49 30.23 -0.60
C VAL A 201 0.91 28.96 -1.30
N ASP A 202 1.42 27.99 -0.57
CA ASP A 202 1.67 26.66 -1.11
C ASP A 202 0.33 26.03 -1.60
N PRO A 203 0.21 25.66 -2.89
CA PRO A 203 -0.97 24.98 -3.41
C PRO A 203 -1.34 23.69 -2.67
N SER A 204 -0.38 23.02 -2.01
CA SER A 204 -0.60 21.78 -1.25
C SER A 204 -1.64 21.93 -0.15
N ILE A 205 -1.78 23.14 0.40
CA ILE A 205 -2.79 23.52 1.40
C ILE A 205 -4.22 23.35 0.85
N PHE A 206 -4.41 23.60 -0.45
CA PHE A 206 -5.73 23.60 -1.08
C PHE A 206 -6.02 22.33 -1.85
N ILE A 207 -4.99 21.73 -2.45
CA ILE A 207 -5.10 20.52 -3.25
C ILE A 207 -4.25 19.44 -2.58
N PRO A 208 -4.86 18.46 -1.90
CA PRO A 208 -4.10 17.44 -1.17
C PRO A 208 -3.27 16.60 -2.14
N GLU A 209 -2.07 16.23 -1.71
CA GLU A 209 -1.30 15.23 -2.43
C GLU A 209 -1.96 13.86 -2.32
N ILE A 210 -1.99 13.14 -3.43
CA ILE A 210 -2.47 11.76 -3.47
C ILE A 210 -1.26 10.83 -3.61
N PRO A 211 -1.34 9.59 -3.11
CA PRO A 211 -0.29 8.61 -3.37
C PRO A 211 -0.09 8.42 -4.88
N SER A 212 1.14 8.07 -5.28
CA SER A 212 1.44 7.73 -6.67
C SER A 212 0.42 6.71 -7.19
N ILE A 213 -0.27 7.07 -8.27
CA ILE A 213 -1.25 6.21 -8.93
C ILE A 213 -0.58 4.91 -9.39
N GLU A 214 0.67 4.99 -9.84
CA GLU A 214 1.43 3.81 -10.24
C GLU A 214 1.72 2.89 -9.06
N THR A 215 2.13 3.45 -7.92
CA THR A 215 2.36 2.66 -6.70
C THR A 215 1.04 2.07 -6.17
N TYR A 216 -0.06 2.83 -6.21
CA TYR A 216 -1.37 2.34 -5.80
C TYR A 216 -1.82 1.14 -6.64
N ARG A 217 -1.59 1.17 -7.96
CA ARG A 217 -1.91 0.04 -8.86
C ARG A 217 -1.18 -1.26 -8.49
N LYS A 218 -0.03 -1.18 -7.82
CA LYS A 218 0.73 -2.34 -7.33
C LYS A 218 0.20 -2.92 -6.01
N THR A 219 -0.70 -2.20 -5.31
CA THR A 219 -1.34 -2.71 -4.10
C THR A 219 -2.36 -3.80 -4.42
N VAL A 220 -2.76 -4.59 -3.42
CA VAL A 220 -3.83 -5.59 -3.59
C VAL A 220 -5.13 -4.95 -4.08
N HIS A 221 -5.49 -3.77 -3.57
CA HIS A 221 -6.67 -3.04 -4.05
C HIS A 221 -6.52 -2.63 -5.51
N GLY A 222 -5.37 -2.05 -5.88
CA GLY A 222 -5.08 -1.64 -7.26
C GLY A 222 -5.11 -2.81 -8.24
N GLN A 223 -4.50 -3.94 -7.88
CA GLN A 223 -4.49 -5.17 -8.68
C GLN A 223 -5.88 -5.80 -8.84
N LYS A 224 -6.75 -5.64 -7.83
CA LYS A 224 -8.15 -6.11 -7.87
C LYS A 224 -9.11 -5.11 -8.50
N GLY A 225 -8.60 -4.00 -9.05
CA GLY A 225 -9.40 -3.02 -9.78
C GLY A 225 -10.21 -2.07 -8.91
N VAL A 226 -9.94 -2.00 -7.60
CA VAL A 226 -10.55 -1.00 -6.71
C VAL A 226 -10.05 0.39 -7.12
N GLN A 227 -10.98 1.29 -7.41
CA GLN A 227 -10.69 2.65 -7.84
C GLN A 227 -10.69 3.61 -6.66
N CYS A 228 -10.04 4.77 -6.85
CA CYS A 228 -10.02 5.82 -5.84
C CYS A 228 -11.44 6.27 -5.44
N SER A 229 -12.38 6.30 -6.39
CA SER A 229 -13.78 6.70 -6.15
C SER A 229 -14.59 5.68 -5.35
N ASP A 230 -14.19 4.40 -5.35
CA ASP A 230 -14.86 3.36 -4.56
C ASP A 230 -14.67 3.60 -3.06
N CYS A 231 -13.52 4.17 -2.68
CA CYS A 231 -13.24 4.55 -1.31
C CYS A 231 -13.62 6.02 -1.03
N HIS A 232 -13.19 6.95 -1.89
CA HIS A 232 -13.40 8.38 -1.70
C HIS A 232 -14.76 8.85 -2.22
N VAL A 233 -15.83 8.26 -1.69
CA VAL A 233 -17.22 8.52 -2.12
C VAL A 233 -17.76 9.88 -1.68
N SER A 234 -17.17 10.51 -0.66
CA SER A 234 -17.62 11.80 -0.13
C SER A 234 -16.46 12.65 0.38
N GLN A 235 -16.80 13.87 0.83
CA GLN A 235 -15.84 14.81 1.43
C GLN A 235 -15.41 14.42 2.85
N LYS A 236 -16.07 13.44 3.48
CA LYS A 236 -15.74 12.99 4.83
C LYS A 236 -14.48 12.15 4.83
N ASN A 237 -13.76 12.16 5.95
CA ASN A 237 -12.70 11.19 6.20
C ASN A 237 -13.25 9.77 6.02
N ILE A 238 -12.42 8.90 5.47
CA ILE A 238 -12.78 7.50 5.27
C ILE A 238 -12.97 6.86 6.63
N ASP A 239 -14.17 6.33 6.87
CA ASP A 239 -14.49 5.51 8.03
C ASP A 239 -14.77 4.05 7.60
N ASP A 240 -14.92 3.19 8.60
CA ASP A 240 -15.07 1.75 8.39
C ASP A 240 -16.28 1.39 7.51
N CYS A 241 -17.31 2.22 7.41
CA CYS A 241 -18.49 1.93 6.59
C CYS A 241 -18.13 1.78 5.11
N VAL A 242 -17.10 2.48 4.65
CA VAL A 242 -16.58 2.33 3.27
C VAL A 242 -15.97 0.94 3.09
N CYS A 243 -15.13 0.50 4.03
CA CYS A 243 -14.47 -0.80 3.99
C CYS A 243 -15.48 -1.97 4.07
N ILE A 244 -16.51 -1.81 4.91
CA ILE A 244 -17.50 -2.86 5.20
C ILE A 244 -18.39 -3.15 4.00
N LYS A 245 -18.51 -2.25 3.02
CA LYS A 245 -19.24 -2.55 1.78
C LYS A 245 -18.72 -3.82 1.09
N CYS A 246 -17.42 -4.08 1.19
CA CYS A 246 -16.77 -5.27 0.63
C CYS A 246 -16.28 -6.25 1.71
N HIS A 247 -15.91 -5.78 2.90
CA HIS A 247 -15.29 -6.60 3.96
C HIS A 247 -16.25 -6.95 5.11
N GLN A 248 -17.50 -7.29 4.79
CA GLN A 248 -18.55 -7.57 5.77
C GLN A 248 -18.18 -8.72 6.72
N ASP A 249 -17.58 -9.79 6.20
CA ASP A 249 -17.23 -10.96 7.01
C ASP A 249 -16.13 -10.66 8.03
N ILE A 250 -15.18 -9.80 7.67
CA ILE A 250 -14.14 -9.33 8.60
C ILE A 250 -14.78 -8.51 9.72
N ARG A 251 -15.72 -7.63 9.38
CA ARG A 251 -16.44 -6.82 10.36
C ARG A 251 -17.25 -7.65 11.35
N LYS A 252 -17.83 -8.79 10.92
CA LYS A 252 -18.56 -9.71 11.83
C LYS A 252 -17.68 -10.17 12.98
N VAL A 253 -16.39 -10.39 12.74
CA VAL A 253 -15.42 -10.79 13.77
C VAL A 253 -14.89 -9.57 14.53
N TYR A 254 -14.45 -8.53 13.81
CA TYR A 254 -13.74 -7.40 14.42
C TYR A 254 -14.61 -6.55 15.35
N LYS A 255 -15.91 -6.40 15.05
CA LYS A 255 -16.83 -5.50 15.77
C LYS A 255 -16.94 -5.81 17.27
N ASP A 256 -16.76 -7.07 17.66
CA ASP A 256 -16.95 -7.55 19.03
C ASP A 256 -15.63 -7.57 19.83
N THR A 257 -14.54 -7.10 19.22
CA THR A 257 -13.20 -7.10 19.80
C THR A 257 -12.94 -5.88 20.68
N VAL A 258 -11.96 -5.99 21.59
CA VAL A 258 -11.51 -4.86 22.41
C VAL A 258 -10.99 -3.67 21.59
N HIS A 259 -10.51 -3.90 20.36
CA HIS A 259 -10.05 -2.83 19.47
C HIS A 259 -11.20 -2.09 18.80
N SER A 260 -12.36 -2.74 18.62
CA SER A 260 -13.55 -2.11 18.04
C SER A 260 -14.51 -1.52 19.10
N GLN A 261 -14.45 -1.98 20.35
CA GLN A 261 -15.35 -1.49 21.41
C GLN A 261 -15.29 0.03 21.55
N LYS A 262 -16.48 0.66 21.64
CA LYS A 262 -16.68 2.13 21.67
C LYS A 262 -16.08 2.88 20.46
N GLY A 263 -15.84 2.19 19.34
CA GLY A 263 -15.24 2.81 18.15
C GLY A 263 -13.78 3.23 18.37
N ALA A 264 -13.07 2.58 19.30
CA ALA A 264 -11.74 2.99 19.71
C ALA A 264 -10.72 3.01 18.55
N ILE A 265 -10.78 2.05 17.63
CA ILE A 265 -9.81 1.92 16.53
C ILE A 265 -10.51 1.55 15.22
N GLN A 266 -10.37 2.42 14.21
CA GLN A 266 -10.85 2.21 12.83
C GLN A 266 -9.94 1.27 12.03
N CYS A 267 -10.44 0.69 10.93
CA CYS A 267 -9.67 -0.19 10.04
C CYS A 267 -8.37 0.46 9.53
N ILE A 268 -8.42 1.76 9.22
CA ILE A 268 -7.29 2.53 8.70
C ILE A 268 -6.19 2.81 9.75
N ALA A 269 -6.49 2.62 11.03
CA ALA A 269 -5.48 2.75 12.07
C ALA A 269 -4.48 1.59 11.97
N CYS A 270 -4.94 0.39 11.63
CA CYS A 270 -4.08 -0.77 11.41
C CYS A 270 -3.61 -0.87 9.96
N HIS A 271 -4.50 -0.69 8.98
CA HIS A 271 -4.23 -0.88 7.56
C HIS A 271 -4.05 0.44 6.82
N ASN A 272 -3.17 0.46 5.82
CA ASN A 272 -3.06 1.58 4.89
C ASN A 272 -3.61 1.16 3.51
N PRO A 273 -4.82 1.60 3.11
CA PRO A 273 -5.41 1.22 1.82
C PRO A 273 -4.58 1.65 0.61
N HIS A 274 -3.73 2.67 0.75
CA HIS A 274 -2.86 3.17 -0.31
C HIS A 274 -1.55 2.40 -0.45
N ARG A 275 -1.24 1.51 0.51
CA ARG A 275 0.00 0.71 0.54
C ARG A 275 -0.28 -0.74 0.95
N ILE A 276 -1.52 -1.20 0.74
CA ILE A 276 -1.95 -2.50 1.24
C ILE A 276 -1.28 -3.61 0.41
N ARG A 277 -0.64 -4.53 1.13
CA ARG A 277 -0.03 -5.75 0.59
C ARG A 277 -0.80 -6.94 1.10
N ALA A 278 -0.69 -8.09 0.42
CA ALA A 278 -1.31 -9.30 0.92
C ALA A 278 -0.69 -9.61 2.28
N TYR A 279 -1.51 -10.01 3.27
CA TYR A 279 -1.01 -10.21 4.64
C TYR A 279 0.19 -11.15 4.66
N LYS A 280 0.12 -12.26 3.90
CA LYS A 280 1.21 -13.22 3.68
C LYS A 280 2.53 -12.57 3.25
N GLU A 281 2.54 -11.47 2.51
CA GLU A 281 3.80 -10.85 2.05
C GLU A 281 4.53 -10.06 3.14
N LEU A 282 3.89 -9.81 4.27
CA LEU A 282 4.49 -9.11 5.40
C LEU A 282 5.27 -10.10 6.27
N THR A 283 6.49 -9.73 6.65
CA THR A 283 7.30 -10.40 7.66
C THR A 283 6.69 -10.27 9.06
N ALA A 284 7.10 -11.15 9.98
CA ALA A 284 6.72 -11.04 11.39
C ALA A 284 7.08 -9.65 11.97
N LYS A 285 8.26 -9.12 11.60
CA LYS A 285 8.72 -7.78 12.01
C LYS A 285 7.84 -6.66 11.47
N GLU A 286 7.49 -6.68 10.18
CA GLU A 286 6.60 -5.68 9.57
C GLU A 286 5.22 -5.71 10.22
N ARG A 287 4.70 -6.89 10.57
CA ARG A 287 3.39 -7.05 11.23
C ARG A 287 3.44 -6.61 12.68
N LEU A 288 4.51 -6.93 13.40
CA LEU A 288 4.73 -6.44 14.75
C LEU A 288 4.76 -4.91 14.79
N ALA A 289 5.39 -4.28 13.79
CA ALA A 289 5.46 -2.82 13.67
C ALA A 289 4.08 -2.15 13.57
N VAL A 290 3.07 -2.85 13.05
CA VAL A 290 1.68 -2.36 13.02
C VAL A 290 1.15 -2.16 14.44
N CYS A 291 1.34 -3.16 15.31
CA CYS A 291 0.85 -3.19 16.68
C CYS A 291 1.65 -2.25 17.60
N SER A 292 2.97 -2.20 17.40
CA SER A 292 3.88 -1.41 18.26
C SER A 292 3.76 0.10 18.08
N ARG A 293 3.00 0.58 17.09
CA ARG A 293 2.62 2.00 16.97
C ARG A 293 1.87 2.50 18.22
N CYS A 294 1.04 1.64 18.81
CA CYS A 294 0.31 1.92 20.03
C CYS A 294 0.89 1.16 21.24
N HIS A 295 1.29 -0.10 21.05
CA HIS A 295 1.86 -0.94 22.12
C HIS A 295 3.39 -0.83 22.15
N LYS A 296 3.91 0.33 22.56
CA LYS A 296 5.36 0.62 22.52
C LYS A 296 6.18 -0.22 23.50
N ASP A 297 5.62 -0.49 24.69
CA ASP A 297 6.30 -1.20 25.78
C ASP A 297 6.08 -2.72 25.73
N TYR A 298 5.90 -3.27 24.52
CA TYR A 298 5.55 -4.68 24.35
C TYR A 298 6.66 -5.62 24.89
N ILE A 299 7.94 -5.23 24.84
CA ILE A 299 9.02 -6.05 25.43
C ILE A 299 8.89 -6.12 26.95
N GLN A 300 8.72 -4.97 27.62
CA GLN A 300 8.66 -4.88 29.08
C GLN A 300 7.40 -5.55 29.64
N THR A 301 6.30 -5.50 28.90
CA THR A 301 5.03 -6.15 29.27
C THR A 301 5.03 -7.66 29.00
N HIS A 302 6.05 -8.20 28.34
CA HIS A 302 6.19 -9.62 28.00
C HIS A 302 7.45 -10.28 28.59
N THR A 303 8.01 -9.73 29.68
CA THR A 303 9.17 -10.32 30.38
C THR A 303 8.92 -11.71 30.96
N TRP A 304 7.66 -12.13 31.07
CA TRP A 304 7.29 -13.51 31.43
C TRP A 304 7.69 -14.53 30.36
N LEU A 305 7.92 -14.10 29.11
CA LEU A 305 8.32 -14.95 28.01
C LEU A 305 9.85 -15.11 28.04
N PRO A 306 10.38 -16.35 28.17
CA PRO A 306 11.82 -16.59 28.16
C PRO A 306 12.45 -16.02 26.88
N ASN A 307 13.61 -15.34 26.96
CA ASN A 307 14.25 -14.74 25.79
C ASN A 307 13.27 -13.90 24.94
N THR A 308 12.58 -12.95 25.56
CA THR A 308 11.50 -12.15 24.94
C THR A 308 11.91 -11.55 23.59
N THR A 309 13.12 -10.99 23.50
CA THR A 309 13.67 -10.42 22.25
C THR A 309 13.77 -11.45 21.13
N LEU A 310 14.16 -12.68 21.45
CA LEU A 310 14.29 -13.75 20.46
C LEU A 310 12.92 -14.18 19.93
N HIS A 311 11.92 -14.26 20.80
CA HIS A 311 10.55 -14.56 20.37
C HIS A 311 10.03 -13.50 19.40
N PHE A 312 10.19 -12.22 19.72
CA PHE A 312 9.75 -11.15 18.82
C PHE A 312 10.64 -10.95 17.58
N LYS A 313 11.79 -11.64 17.49
CA LYS A 313 12.56 -11.75 16.24
C LYS A 313 11.84 -12.64 15.21
N TYR A 314 11.14 -13.69 15.67
CA TYR A 314 10.54 -14.71 14.80
C TYR A 314 9.01 -14.77 14.84
N LEU A 315 8.38 -14.12 15.81
CA LEU A 315 6.94 -14.12 16.03
C LEU A 315 6.35 -12.72 15.93
N GLU A 316 5.10 -12.69 15.49
CA GLU A 316 4.21 -11.52 15.50
C GLU A 316 3.18 -11.60 16.64
N CYS A 317 2.64 -10.46 17.06
CA CYS A 317 1.68 -10.38 18.18
C CYS A 317 0.44 -11.28 17.97
N SER A 318 -0.07 -11.34 16.74
CA SER A 318 -1.25 -12.14 16.35
C SER A 318 -1.04 -13.64 16.54
N THR A 319 0.19 -14.14 16.54
CA THR A 319 0.52 -15.56 16.84
C THR A 319 -0.07 -15.99 18.18
N CYS A 320 0.01 -15.13 19.18
CA CYS A 320 -0.48 -15.40 20.53
C CYS A 320 -1.86 -14.77 20.76
N HIS A 321 -2.06 -13.52 20.32
CA HIS A 321 -3.26 -12.74 20.61
C HIS A 321 -4.45 -13.02 19.70
N SER A 322 -4.27 -13.81 18.63
CA SER A 322 -5.35 -14.32 17.77
C SER A 322 -5.26 -15.85 17.64
N PRO A 323 -5.69 -16.62 18.66
CA PRO A 323 -5.50 -18.07 18.69
C PRO A 323 -6.19 -18.80 17.53
N LYS A 324 -7.34 -18.30 17.08
CA LYS A 324 -8.11 -18.86 15.95
C LYS A 324 -7.48 -18.59 14.58
N SER A 325 -6.44 -17.76 14.50
CA SER A 325 -5.69 -17.58 13.26
C SER A 325 -4.90 -18.85 12.93
N ALA A 326 -4.85 -19.22 11.64
CA ALA A 326 -3.99 -20.30 11.18
C ALA A 326 -2.54 -19.81 11.15
N LYS A 327 -1.64 -20.63 11.66
CA LYS A 327 -0.22 -20.32 11.82
C LYS A 327 0.57 -21.34 11.02
N SER A 328 1.65 -20.91 10.40
CA SER A 328 2.49 -21.78 9.57
C SER A 328 3.95 -21.44 9.80
N MET A 329 4.79 -22.46 9.74
CA MET A 329 6.24 -22.27 9.72
C MET A 329 6.65 -21.86 8.31
N VAL A 330 7.44 -20.80 8.21
CA VAL A 330 7.91 -20.30 6.92
C VAL A 330 9.41 -20.22 6.90
N PHE A 331 9.97 -20.62 5.78
CA PHE A 331 11.41 -20.63 5.52
C PHE A 331 11.70 -19.67 4.37
N TYR A 332 12.83 -18.98 4.43
CA TYR A 332 13.21 -18.01 3.39
C TYR A 332 14.72 -17.95 3.23
N LEU A 333 15.18 -17.56 2.05
CA LEU A 333 16.60 -17.34 1.79
C LEU A 333 17.05 -15.96 2.30
N SER A 334 18.14 -15.97 3.05
CA SER A 334 18.77 -14.78 3.59
C SER A 334 20.28 -14.81 3.33
N THR A 335 20.90 -13.63 3.34
CA THR A 335 22.35 -13.44 3.29
C THR A 335 22.80 -12.64 4.51
N LYS A 336 24.00 -12.94 5.01
CA LYS A 336 24.66 -12.12 6.02
C LYS A 336 25.66 -11.19 5.36
N LYS A 337 25.49 -9.88 5.57
CA LYS A 337 26.47 -8.86 5.20
C LYS A 337 26.87 -8.09 6.47
N GLY A 338 27.90 -8.57 7.15
CA GLY A 338 28.22 -8.14 8.53
C GLY A 338 27.15 -8.61 9.51
N ASP A 339 26.69 -7.72 10.40
CA ASP A 339 25.62 -8.01 11.39
C ASP A 339 24.20 -7.92 10.82
N LYS A 340 24.04 -7.56 9.54
CA LYS A 340 22.73 -7.41 8.90
C LYS A 340 22.37 -8.65 8.10
N GLU A 341 21.19 -9.18 8.42
CA GLU A 341 20.49 -10.19 7.63
C GLU A 341 19.62 -9.49 6.58
N GLU A 342 19.82 -9.84 5.31
CA GLU A 342 19.02 -9.36 4.19
C GLU A 342 18.42 -10.55 3.42
N ARG A 343 17.11 -10.52 3.19
CA ARG A 343 16.44 -11.55 2.38
C ARG A 343 16.90 -11.45 0.93
N VAL A 344 17.14 -12.61 0.32
CA VAL A 344 17.45 -12.70 -1.11
C VAL A 344 16.21 -12.20 -1.89
N ASP A 345 16.42 -11.27 -2.81
CA ASP A 345 15.36 -10.72 -3.66
C ASP A 345 15.30 -11.45 -5.02
N TYR A 346 14.22 -11.20 -5.76
CA TYR A 346 14.01 -11.84 -7.07
C TYR A 346 15.12 -11.49 -8.06
N LYS A 347 15.62 -10.24 -8.04
CA LYS A 347 16.70 -9.78 -8.94
C LYS A 347 17.99 -10.57 -8.75
N THR A 348 18.31 -10.93 -7.51
CA THR A 348 19.46 -11.77 -7.21
C THR A 348 19.29 -13.15 -7.84
N LEU A 349 18.13 -13.79 -7.69
CA LEU A 349 17.85 -15.10 -8.30
C LEU A 349 17.83 -15.02 -9.84
N GLU A 350 17.25 -13.96 -10.40
CA GLU A 350 17.24 -13.68 -11.84
C GLU A 350 18.67 -13.59 -12.41
N SER A 351 19.60 -12.99 -11.66
CA SER A 351 21.00 -12.92 -12.07
C SER A 351 21.71 -14.28 -12.15
N PHE A 352 21.22 -15.27 -11.40
CA PHE A 352 21.82 -16.61 -11.35
C PHE A 352 21.26 -17.55 -12.41
N TYR A 353 19.94 -17.46 -12.64
CA TYR A 353 19.21 -18.45 -13.43
C TYR A 353 18.61 -17.91 -14.73
N GLY A 354 18.71 -16.60 -14.99
CA GLY A 354 18.24 -15.96 -16.21
C GLY A 354 16.97 -15.14 -16.02
N LYS A 355 16.69 -14.29 -17.01
CA LYS A 355 15.56 -13.36 -16.99
C LYS A 355 14.21 -14.09 -16.98
N ASN A 356 13.26 -13.57 -16.22
CA ASN A 356 11.88 -14.10 -16.12
C ASN A 356 11.80 -15.57 -15.63
N ILE A 357 12.73 -16.01 -14.79
CA ILE A 357 12.64 -17.34 -14.20
C ILE A 357 11.45 -17.43 -13.23
N LEU A 358 10.62 -18.47 -13.40
CA LEU A 358 9.63 -18.84 -12.41
C LEU A 358 10.27 -19.81 -11.43
N MET A 359 10.32 -19.45 -10.15
CA MET A 359 11.07 -20.22 -9.17
C MET A 359 10.37 -21.52 -8.79
N THR A 360 9.03 -21.54 -8.71
CA THR A 360 8.29 -22.75 -8.34
C THR A 360 8.50 -23.90 -9.33
N PRO A 361 8.27 -23.74 -10.66
CA PRO A 361 8.53 -24.81 -11.63
C PRO A 361 10.00 -25.20 -11.76
N PHE A 362 10.91 -24.30 -11.36
CA PHE A 362 12.34 -24.59 -11.37
C PHE A 362 12.76 -25.53 -10.23
N LEU A 363 12.10 -25.42 -9.08
CA LEU A 363 12.42 -26.21 -7.88
C LEU A 363 11.63 -27.51 -7.80
N ASP A 364 10.34 -27.47 -8.13
CA ASP A 364 9.46 -28.64 -8.18
C ASP A 364 9.76 -29.44 -9.46
N LYS A 365 10.68 -30.39 -9.34
CA LYS A 365 11.16 -31.18 -10.48
C LYS A 365 10.19 -32.30 -10.82
N ASN A 366 9.50 -32.82 -9.82
CA ASN A 366 8.54 -33.91 -9.97
C ASN A 366 7.13 -33.43 -10.38
N LYS A 367 6.89 -32.10 -10.33
CA LYS A 367 5.63 -31.41 -10.66
C LYS A 367 4.46 -31.81 -9.77
N ASP A 368 4.73 -32.11 -8.50
CA ASP A 368 3.71 -32.48 -7.51
C ASP A 368 3.14 -31.27 -6.73
N GLU A 369 3.54 -30.06 -7.12
CA GLU A 369 3.16 -28.77 -6.52
C GLU A 369 3.65 -28.58 -5.06
N VAL A 370 4.44 -29.51 -4.57
CA VAL A 370 5.10 -29.48 -3.25
C VAL A 370 6.59 -29.54 -3.50
N VAL A 371 7.38 -29.01 -2.57
CA VAL A 371 8.83 -29.13 -2.67
C VAL A 371 9.37 -29.89 -1.47
N ASP A 372 10.25 -30.85 -1.73
CA ASP A 372 10.90 -31.64 -0.69
C ASP A 372 12.37 -31.26 -0.46
N SER A 373 12.99 -31.90 0.54
CA SER A 373 14.38 -31.61 0.89
C SER A 373 15.37 -32.06 -0.18
N GLN A 374 15.08 -33.08 -0.98
CA GLN A 374 15.96 -33.55 -2.04
C GLN A 374 16.00 -32.55 -3.20
N GLU A 375 14.83 -32.03 -3.57
CA GLU A 375 14.69 -31.01 -4.61
C GLU A 375 15.39 -29.70 -4.23
N LEU A 376 15.25 -29.28 -2.97
CA LEU A 376 15.88 -28.06 -2.46
C LEU A 376 17.39 -28.18 -2.24
N THR A 377 17.91 -29.37 -1.97
CA THR A 377 19.34 -29.57 -1.66
C THR A 377 20.24 -29.06 -2.79
N GLY A 378 19.86 -29.31 -4.05
CA GLY A 378 20.63 -28.87 -5.23
C GLY A 378 20.59 -27.36 -5.38
N PHE A 379 19.40 -26.79 -5.28
CA PHE A 379 19.18 -25.35 -5.36
C PHE A 379 19.94 -24.58 -4.28
N PHE A 380 19.82 -25.00 -3.01
CA PHE A 380 20.48 -24.33 -1.91
C PHE A 380 22.00 -24.34 -2.01
N ARG A 381 22.57 -25.45 -2.48
CA ARG A 381 24.00 -25.54 -2.72
C ARG A 381 24.46 -24.53 -3.77
N ASP A 382 23.77 -24.50 -4.92
CA ASP A 382 24.10 -23.59 -6.01
C ASP A 382 23.94 -22.11 -5.61
N VAL A 383 22.84 -21.75 -4.94
CA VAL A 383 22.64 -20.39 -4.39
C VAL A 383 23.74 -20.02 -3.40
N ARG A 384 24.12 -20.95 -2.52
CA ARG A 384 25.18 -20.72 -1.53
C ARG A 384 26.55 -20.54 -2.19
N ASP A 385 26.87 -21.35 -3.18
CA ASP A 385 28.13 -21.26 -3.93
C ASP A 385 28.23 -19.94 -4.68
N ARG A 386 27.14 -19.50 -5.33
CA ARG A 386 27.05 -18.22 -6.03
C ARG A 386 27.10 -17.01 -5.11
N LEU A 387 26.67 -17.16 -3.86
CA LEU A 387 26.72 -16.13 -2.82
C LEU A 387 27.96 -16.26 -1.91
N SER A 388 29.01 -16.93 -2.37
CA SER A 388 30.30 -17.09 -1.67
C SER A 388 30.15 -17.65 -0.25
N GLY A 389 29.19 -18.54 -0.03
CA GLY A 389 28.95 -19.18 1.26
C GLY A 389 28.15 -18.35 2.27
N ASN A 390 27.74 -17.12 1.94
CA ASN A 390 27.05 -16.21 2.87
C ASN A 390 25.52 -16.43 2.94
N ALA A 391 24.97 -17.30 2.09
CA ALA A 391 23.56 -17.63 2.08
C ALA A 391 23.20 -18.61 3.21
N PHE A 392 22.06 -18.36 3.86
CA PHE A 392 21.48 -19.24 4.86
C PHE A 392 19.96 -19.23 4.76
N ILE A 393 19.32 -20.17 5.45
CA ILE A 393 17.87 -20.27 5.51
C ILE A 393 17.40 -19.63 6.82
N GLY A 394 16.69 -18.53 6.70
CA GLY A 394 15.93 -17.96 7.80
C GLY A 394 14.61 -18.71 7.99
N SER A 395 14.08 -18.66 9.22
CA SER A 395 12.75 -19.21 9.53
C SER A 395 11.97 -18.26 10.42
N SER A 396 10.64 -18.32 10.34
CA SER A 396 9.74 -17.56 11.19
C SER A 396 8.40 -18.29 11.29
N ILE A 397 7.63 -18.03 12.34
CA ILE A 397 6.25 -18.48 12.41
C ILE A 397 5.37 -17.26 12.13
N ILE A 398 4.53 -17.38 11.11
CA ILE A 398 3.62 -16.30 10.71
C ILE A 398 2.18 -16.78 10.71
N VAL A 399 1.25 -15.85 10.86
CA VAL A 399 -0.16 -16.11 10.57
C VAL A 399 -0.36 -16.13 9.05
N THR A 400 -0.85 -17.25 8.53
CA THR A 400 -1.19 -17.42 7.10
C THR A 400 -2.66 -17.17 6.81
N ARG A 401 -3.53 -17.39 7.80
CA ARG A 401 -4.95 -17.02 7.75
C ARG A 401 -5.36 -16.24 8.98
N VAL A 402 -5.72 -14.97 8.76
CA VAL A 402 -6.02 -14.02 9.84
C VAL A 402 -7.44 -14.18 10.35
N HIS A 403 -7.56 -14.37 11.66
CA HIS A 403 -8.80 -14.17 12.40
C HIS A 403 -8.71 -12.82 13.11
N HIS A 404 -9.54 -11.85 12.71
CA HIS A 404 -9.47 -10.44 13.14
C HIS A 404 -9.97 -10.18 14.57
N ASP A 405 -9.72 -11.13 15.48
CA ASP A 405 -9.90 -10.97 16.92
C ASP A 405 -8.55 -11.05 17.61
N TYR A 406 -8.14 -9.94 18.22
CA TYR A 406 -6.89 -9.77 18.93
C TYR A 406 -7.10 -9.54 20.43
N SER A 407 -8.28 -9.90 20.95
CA SER A 407 -8.72 -9.54 22.30
C SER A 407 -8.17 -10.47 23.38
N VAL A 408 -7.55 -11.58 22.99
CA VAL A 408 -7.12 -12.61 23.92
C VAL A 408 -5.95 -12.11 24.76
N LYS A 409 -6.16 -11.98 26.06
CA LYS A 409 -5.13 -11.68 27.06
C LYS A 409 -4.67 -13.00 27.66
N ARG A 410 -3.57 -13.58 27.16
CA ARG A 410 -2.99 -14.85 27.66
C ARG A 410 -2.31 -14.72 29.04
N GLN A 411 -2.92 -14.00 29.97
CA GLN A 411 -2.29 -13.69 31.27
C GLN A 411 -2.17 -14.89 32.19
N LYS A 412 -3.00 -15.94 32.01
CA LYS A 412 -3.03 -17.14 32.87
C LYS A 412 -2.48 -18.41 32.22
N GLU A 413 -2.40 -18.45 30.89
CA GLU A 413 -1.97 -19.63 30.13
C GLU A 413 -0.56 -19.42 29.58
N ARG A 414 0.45 -19.45 30.46
CA ARG A 414 1.87 -19.50 30.09
C ARG A 414 2.26 -20.91 29.60
N ILE A 415 1.42 -21.51 28.76
CA ILE A 415 1.58 -22.88 28.31
C ILE A 415 2.53 -22.89 27.11
N CYS A 416 3.84 -22.85 27.40
CA CYS A 416 4.91 -22.91 26.40
C CYS A 416 4.76 -24.15 25.50
N ALA A 417 4.22 -25.25 26.04
CA ALA A 417 3.97 -26.49 25.30
C ALA A 417 3.05 -26.32 24.08
N THR A 418 2.20 -25.29 24.03
CA THR A 418 1.35 -25.02 22.85
C THR A 418 2.18 -24.76 21.59
N CYS A 419 3.36 -24.16 21.75
CA CYS A 419 4.26 -23.82 20.65
C CYS A 419 5.54 -24.68 20.66
N HIS A 420 5.97 -25.16 21.82
CA HIS A 420 7.19 -25.96 21.95
C HIS A 420 6.90 -27.48 22.02
N SER A 421 5.75 -27.92 21.50
CA SER A 421 5.44 -29.33 21.24
C SER A 421 5.64 -29.64 19.77
N ASP A 422 6.03 -30.87 19.47
CA ASP A 422 5.98 -31.50 18.15
C ASP A 422 4.60 -31.45 17.47
N GLN A 423 3.53 -31.33 18.24
CA GLN A 423 2.15 -31.17 17.76
C GLN A 423 1.72 -29.70 17.62
N ALA A 424 2.66 -28.75 17.68
CA ALA A 424 2.31 -27.35 17.52
C ALA A 424 1.63 -27.11 16.15
N PRO A 425 0.51 -26.36 16.08
CA PRO A 425 -0.30 -26.24 14.85
C PRO A 425 0.45 -25.71 13.61
N PHE A 426 1.55 -24.99 13.82
CA PHE A 426 2.36 -24.47 12.72
C PHE A 426 3.31 -25.50 12.09
N TYR A 427 3.50 -26.67 12.70
CA TYR A 427 4.23 -27.78 12.09
C TYR A 427 3.37 -28.56 11.09
N GLU A 428 2.04 -28.46 11.17
CA GLU A 428 1.12 -29.04 10.18
C GLU A 428 1.13 -28.30 8.85
N SER A 429 1.67 -27.07 8.80
CA SER A 429 1.76 -26.28 7.58
C SER A 429 3.09 -25.55 7.49
N MET A 430 3.95 -26.03 6.58
CA MET A 430 5.26 -25.48 6.32
C MET A 430 5.34 -24.94 4.89
N PHE A 431 5.93 -23.75 4.73
CA PHE A 431 6.13 -23.15 3.42
C PHE A 431 7.55 -22.66 3.23
N PHE A 432 8.06 -22.81 2.02
CA PHE A 432 9.25 -22.13 1.55
C PHE A 432 8.84 -20.87 0.77
N VAL A 433 9.32 -19.73 1.23
CA VAL A 433 8.98 -18.41 0.71
C VAL A 433 10.02 -18.02 -0.32
N LEU A 434 9.58 -17.96 -1.58
CA LEU A 434 10.41 -17.58 -2.71
C LEU A 434 10.03 -16.18 -3.19
N PRO A 435 11.02 -15.30 -3.44
CA PRO A 435 10.73 -14.03 -4.09
C PRO A 435 10.40 -14.30 -5.57
N GLU A 436 9.33 -13.68 -6.05
CA GLU A 436 8.96 -13.57 -7.48
C GLU A 436 8.95 -12.08 -7.87
N ASP A 437 8.79 -11.78 -9.16
CA ASP A 437 8.68 -10.38 -9.61
C ASP A 437 7.47 -9.68 -8.99
N GLY A 438 7.73 -8.87 -7.95
CA GLY A 438 6.74 -8.04 -7.27
C GLY A 438 5.94 -8.72 -6.15
N PHE A 439 6.10 -10.02 -5.87
CA PHE A 439 5.40 -10.71 -4.79
C PHE A 439 6.20 -11.88 -4.21
N HIS A 440 5.67 -12.54 -3.18
CA HIS A 440 6.27 -13.75 -2.61
C HIS A 440 5.38 -14.97 -2.87
N MET A 441 5.99 -16.03 -3.39
CA MET A 441 5.40 -17.37 -3.51
C MET A 441 5.57 -18.14 -2.21
N TYR A 442 4.53 -18.86 -1.83
CA TYR A 442 4.50 -19.73 -0.66
C TYR A 442 4.39 -21.16 -1.17
N VAL A 443 5.52 -21.83 -1.30
CA VAL A 443 5.57 -23.20 -1.83
C VAL A 443 5.42 -24.17 -0.65
N PRO A 444 4.41 -25.05 -0.64
CA PRO A 444 4.27 -26.05 0.41
C PRO A 444 5.52 -26.92 0.51
N VAL A 445 5.91 -27.28 1.72
CA VAL A 445 7.03 -28.19 1.96
C VAL A 445 6.52 -29.50 2.52
N LYS A 446 7.00 -30.62 1.96
CA LYS A 446 6.75 -31.95 2.53
C LYS A 446 7.75 -32.26 3.64
N GLY A 447 7.25 -32.40 4.87
CA GLY A 447 8.10 -32.65 6.03
C GLY A 447 9.00 -31.45 6.35
N THR A 448 10.27 -31.69 6.68
CA THR A 448 11.18 -30.63 7.12
C THR A 448 12.32 -30.40 6.13
N ILE A 449 12.52 -29.14 5.71
CA ILE A 449 13.67 -28.76 4.84
C ILE A 449 15.02 -28.86 5.57
N LEU A 450 15.01 -29.12 6.88
CA LEU A 450 16.22 -29.16 7.70
C LEU A 450 17.19 -30.26 7.30
N SER A 451 16.67 -31.30 6.66
CA SER A 451 17.48 -32.37 6.08
C SER A 451 18.24 -31.96 4.81
N ALA A 452 17.95 -30.79 4.22
CA ALA A 452 18.55 -30.32 2.97
C ALA A 452 19.90 -29.59 3.14
N MET A 453 20.31 -29.21 4.37
CA MET A 453 21.52 -28.42 4.63
C MET A 453 22.27 -28.85 5.92
N PRO A 454 23.58 -28.52 6.06
CA PRO A 454 24.35 -28.76 7.28
C PRO A 454 23.81 -28.00 8.49
N ILE A 455 23.89 -28.62 9.68
CA ILE A 455 23.38 -28.10 10.97
C ILE A 455 23.90 -26.69 11.30
N SER A 456 25.11 -26.34 10.86
CA SER A 456 25.73 -25.03 11.08
C SER A 456 25.04 -23.85 10.37
N VAL A 457 24.09 -24.12 9.47
CA VAL A 457 23.33 -23.08 8.73
C VAL A 457 22.02 -22.72 9.46
N PHE A 458 21.59 -23.52 10.45
CA PHE A 458 20.32 -23.37 11.18
C PHE A 458 20.49 -22.82 12.61
N VAL A 459 21.59 -22.12 12.91
CA VAL A 459 22.01 -21.72 14.28
C VAL A 459 20.90 -21.05 15.09
N ASP A 460 20.01 -20.30 14.44
CA ASP A 460 18.93 -19.54 15.06
C ASP A 460 17.65 -20.37 15.35
N MET A 461 17.57 -21.61 14.86
CA MET A 461 16.36 -22.44 14.86
C MET A 461 16.34 -23.50 15.98
N SER A 462 17.48 -23.80 16.61
CA SER A 462 17.68 -24.88 17.59
C SER A 462 16.86 -24.79 18.88
N LEU A 463 15.91 -23.85 18.99
CA LEU A 463 15.06 -23.62 20.16
C LEU A 463 13.57 -23.99 19.93
N LEU A 464 13.19 -24.40 18.72
CA LEU A 464 11.82 -24.80 18.39
C LEU A 464 11.78 -26.29 18.05
N GLY A 465 11.39 -27.11 19.04
CA GLY A 465 11.10 -28.53 18.85
C GLY A 465 12.24 -29.50 19.23
N GLN A 466 12.81 -29.39 20.43
CA GLN A 466 13.59 -30.50 20.98
C GLN A 466 12.65 -31.57 21.54
N GLN A 467 12.38 -32.63 20.78
CA GLN A 467 12.02 -33.90 21.41
C GLN A 467 13.30 -34.45 22.05
N LYS A 468 13.30 -34.57 23.39
CA LYS A 468 14.36 -35.29 24.11
C LYS A 468 14.44 -36.73 23.63
N ALA A 469 15.63 -37.32 23.63
CA ALA A 469 15.77 -38.77 23.39
C ALA A 469 14.90 -39.57 24.38
N THR A 470 14.07 -40.47 23.85
CA THR A 470 13.21 -41.35 24.65
C THR A 470 13.84 -42.73 24.80
N TRP A 471 13.36 -43.52 25.76
CA TRP A 471 13.80 -44.91 25.91
C TRP A 471 13.48 -45.79 24.70
N ALA A 472 12.45 -45.46 23.92
CA ALA A 472 12.14 -46.15 22.67
C ALA A 472 13.22 -45.88 21.61
N ASP A 473 13.72 -44.64 21.52
CA ASP A 473 14.79 -44.26 20.58
C ASP A 473 16.10 -45.02 20.88
N VAL A 474 16.44 -45.14 22.19
CA VAL A 474 17.61 -45.91 22.66
C VAL A 474 17.45 -47.40 22.36
N LYS A 475 16.29 -47.99 22.64
CA LYS A 475 16.04 -49.41 22.34
C LYS A 475 16.08 -49.69 20.85
N GLY A 476 15.54 -48.79 20.04
CA GLY A 476 15.54 -48.91 18.58
C GLY A 476 16.96 -49.08 18.02
N LEU A 477 17.95 -48.35 18.54
CA LEU A 477 19.37 -48.49 18.15
C LEU A 477 19.94 -49.92 18.35
N PHE A 478 19.42 -50.67 19.32
CA PHE A 478 19.86 -52.03 19.61
C PHE A 478 19.02 -53.12 18.92
N THR A 479 17.91 -52.74 18.27
CA THR A 479 16.98 -53.68 17.62
C THR A 479 16.96 -53.58 16.09
N LEU A 480 17.81 -52.74 15.50
CA LEU A 480 17.88 -52.53 14.04
C LEU A 480 18.41 -53.77 13.32
N LYS A 481 17.78 -54.12 12.20
CA LYS A 481 18.31 -55.15 11.30
C LYS A 481 19.48 -54.60 10.46
N PRO A 482 20.36 -55.47 9.95
CA PRO A 482 21.43 -55.06 9.04
C PRO A 482 20.86 -54.29 7.83
N GLY A 483 21.32 -53.04 7.64
CA GLY A 483 20.86 -52.15 6.56
C GLY A 483 19.86 -51.06 6.98
N GLU A 484 19.23 -51.17 8.15
CA GLU A 484 18.24 -50.20 8.65
C GLU A 484 18.86 -49.01 9.40
N PHE A 485 20.17 -49.08 9.68
CA PHE A 485 20.87 -48.06 10.46
C PHE A 485 20.90 -46.69 9.77
N ALA A 486 21.17 -46.63 8.47
CA ALA A 486 21.28 -45.37 7.74
C ALA A 486 19.97 -44.54 7.72
N PRO A 487 18.79 -45.10 7.41
CA PRO A 487 17.53 -44.36 7.50
C PRO A 487 17.17 -44.01 8.95
N TYR A 488 17.35 -44.92 9.91
CA TYR A 488 17.03 -44.66 11.32
C TYR A 488 17.93 -43.57 11.94
N ALA A 489 19.22 -43.57 11.61
CA ALA A 489 20.16 -42.54 12.04
C ALA A 489 19.80 -41.15 11.47
N LYS A 490 19.22 -41.10 10.27
CA LYS A 490 18.75 -39.87 9.63
C LYS A 490 17.45 -39.36 10.25
N GLU A 491 16.57 -40.26 10.69
CA GLU A 491 15.33 -39.92 11.42
C GLU A 491 15.57 -39.40 12.84
N LEU A 492 16.61 -39.89 13.53
CA LEU A 492 16.96 -39.45 14.90
C LEU A 492 17.35 -37.96 14.98
N GLY A 493 17.92 -37.38 13.93
CA GLY A 493 18.21 -35.95 13.84
C GLY A 493 18.94 -35.37 15.06
N PHE A 494 18.35 -34.38 15.73
CA PHE A 494 18.94 -33.71 16.91
C PHE A 494 19.00 -34.57 18.19
N LYS A 495 18.30 -35.71 18.25
CA LYS A 495 18.34 -36.63 19.41
C LYS A 495 19.73 -37.26 19.60
N TRP A 496 20.59 -37.23 18.57
CA TRP A 496 21.98 -37.69 18.66
C TRP A 496 22.79 -36.97 19.74
N ILE A 497 22.51 -35.68 19.99
CA ILE A 497 23.22 -34.91 21.02
C ILE A 497 22.92 -35.49 22.41
N ASP A 498 21.65 -35.78 22.68
CA ASP A 498 21.21 -36.41 23.93
C ASP A 498 21.80 -37.83 24.08
N LEU A 499 21.78 -38.62 23.00
CA LEU A 499 22.32 -39.99 23.02
C LEU A 499 23.83 -40.03 23.24
N ILE A 500 24.57 -39.11 22.61
CA ILE A 500 26.02 -38.95 22.82
C ILE A 500 26.31 -38.52 24.25
N ALA A 501 25.53 -37.58 24.80
CA ALA A 501 25.68 -37.14 26.19
C ALA A 501 25.39 -38.28 27.19
N ILE A 502 24.35 -39.08 26.95
CA ILE A 502 24.03 -40.27 27.76
C ILE A 502 25.18 -41.30 27.67
N GLY A 503 25.70 -41.55 26.46
CA GLY A 503 26.84 -42.45 26.24
C GLY A 503 28.10 -41.99 26.96
N LEU A 504 28.45 -40.71 26.87
CA LEU A 504 29.58 -40.12 27.59
C LEU A 504 29.40 -40.23 29.11
N GLY A 505 28.19 -39.98 29.62
CA GLY A 505 27.87 -40.15 31.03
C GLY A 505 28.06 -41.60 31.52
N ALA A 506 27.62 -42.58 30.73
CA ALA A 506 27.82 -44.00 31.03
C ALA A 506 29.30 -44.40 31.05
N ILE A 507 30.10 -43.91 30.10
CA ILE A 507 31.55 -44.13 30.05
C ILE A 507 32.22 -43.56 31.30
N ILE A 508 31.87 -42.34 31.72
CA ILE A 508 32.41 -41.71 32.92
C ILE A 508 32.10 -42.56 34.17
N ILE A 509 30.84 -43.00 34.32
CA ILE A 509 30.43 -43.85 35.44
C ILE A 509 31.19 -45.18 35.43
N PHE A 510 31.37 -45.80 34.27
CA PHE A 510 32.16 -47.03 34.13
C PHE A 510 33.61 -46.83 34.59
N PHE A 511 34.27 -45.76 34.17
CA PHE A 511 35.64 -45.45 34.60
C PHE A 511 35.71 -45.19 36.11
N ILE A 512 34.72 -44.52 36.70
CA ILE A 512 34.65 -44.33 38.16
C ILE A 512 34.52 -45.68 38.89
N LEU A 513 33.68 -46.59 38.38
CA LEU A 513 33.51 -47.91 38.95
C LEU A 513 34.80 -48.73 38.84
N VAL A 514 35.43 -48.78 37.67
CA VAL A 514 36.71 -49.48 37.46
C VAL A 514 37.78 -48.90 38.37
N HIS A 515 37.92 -47.57 38.44
CA HIS A 515 38.88 -46.92 39.33
C HIS A 515 38.64 -47.28 40.80
N THR A 516 37.38 -47.29 41.24
CA THR A 516 36.99 -47.66 42.60
C THR A 516 37.32 -49.12 42.90
N LEU A 517 37.03 -50.03 41.96
CA LEU A 517 37.28 -51.46 42.08
C LEU A 517 38.78 -51.77 42.12
N VAL A 518 39.56 -51.11 41.27
CA VAL A 518 41.03 -51.16 41.29
C VAL A 518 41.57 -50.64 42.63
N ARG A 519 41.01 -49.55 43.17
CA ARG A 519 41.39 -49.04 44.49
C ARG A 519 41.10 -50.01 45.62
N ILE A 520 40.02 -50.77 45.54
CA ILE A 520 39.64 -51.80 46.52
C ILE A 520 40.58 -53.00 46.43
N ILE A 521 40.93 -53.43 45.21
CA ILE A 521 41.80 -54.58 44.98
C ILE A 521 43.26 -54.29 45.36
N ILE A 522 43.78 -53.10 45.05
CA ILE A 522 45.17 -52.69 45.34
C ILE A 522 45.37 -52.29 46.82
N ARG A 523 44.29 -52.07 47.59
CA ARG A 523 44.36 -51.80 49.04
C ARG A 523 44.35 -53.06 49.92
N LYS A 524 44.32 -54.26 49.32
CA LYS A 524 44.77 -55.50 49.97
C LYS A 524 46.23 -55.72 49.65
#